data_AF-A0AAE3G901-F1
#
_entry.id   AF-A0AAE3G901-F1
#
_cell.length_a   1.000
_cell.length_b   1.000
_cell.length_c   1.000
_cell.angle_alpha   90.00
_cell.angle_beta   90.00
_cell.angle_gamma   90.00
#
_symmetry.space_group_name_H-M   'P 1'
#
loop_
_entity.id
_entity.type
_entity.pdbx_description
1 polymer ?
#
loop_
_entity_poly.entity_id
_entity_poly.type
_entity_poly.pdbx_seq_one_letter_code
_entity_poly.pdbx_strand_id
1 'polypeptide(L)'
;MVKKSGDNKGLHQQGVHVHSTYITEFDEDFLKVPYQTPYAMHKDGFSDEFLDDALSKIQHKLFGPWGLIGEKGGNDSYADRSSVYIFGQLYGRGTLDLKTRGLMVLAGLCVLQRENVIPTWANACRNLGWSEDELKELGALVSHIGGFPQSRASLMIFDDVFEKRRQAEADSA
;
A
#
# COMPACT_ATOMS: atom_id res chain seq x y z
N MET A 1 -3.66 -38.52 -39.87
CA MET A 1 -2.41 -38.98 -39.23
C MET A 1 -1.31 -37.96 -39.50
N VAL A 2 -1.13 -36.96 -38.64
CA VAL A 2 0.14 -36.21 -38.51
C VAL A 2 0.22 -35.77 -37.04
N LYS A 3 1.16 -36.38 -36.30
CA LYS A 3 1.56 -35.97 -34.95
C LYS A 3 2.46 -34.73 -35.08
N LYS A 4 2.24 -33.72 -34.24
CA LYS A 4 3.33 -32.84 -33.79
C LYS A 4 3.41 -32.88 -32.27
N SER A 5 4.36 -33.68 -31.83
CA SER A 5 5.04 -33.60 -30.54
C SER A 5 5.93 -32.35 -30.55
N GLY A 6 6.00 -31.62 -29.44
CA GLY A 6 6.95 -30.52 -29.28
C GLY A 6 6.67 -29.67 -28.05
N ASP A 7 7.27 -30.08 -26.94
CA ASP A 7 7.75 -29.26 -25.82
C ASP A 7 6.75 -28.52 -24.93
N ASN A 8 6.19 -29.33 -24.02
CA ASN A 8 5.78 -28.93 -22.68
C ASN A 8 7.04 -28.69 -21.82
N LYS A 9 7.60 -27.48 -21.84
CA LYS A 9 8.68 -27.07 -20.92
C LYS A 9 8.36 -25.72 -20.30
N GLY A 10 8.25 -25.73 -18.98
CA GLY A 10 8.44 -24.53 -18.15
C GLY A 10 7.19 -23.71 -17.88
N LEU A 11 6.14 -24.33 -17.35
CA LEU A 11 5.28 -23.62 -16.40
C LEU A 11 6.15 -23.30 -15.18
N HIS A 12 6.94 -22.23 -15.28
CA HIS A 12 7.47 -21.57 -14.11
C HIS A 12 6.24 -21.21 -13.27
N GLN A 13 6.12 -21.87 -12.12
CA GLN A 13 5.34 -21.37 -11.01
C GLN A 13 5.90 -19.98 -10.70
N GLN A 14 5.33 -18.97 -11.36
CA GLN A 14 5.45 -17.60 -10.88
C GLN A 14 4.71 -17.62 -9.56
N GLY A 15 5.51 -17.65 -8.48
CA GLY A 15 5.03 -17.43 -7.14
C GLY A 15 4.10 -16.23 -7.16
N VAL A 16 2.99 -16.33 -6.46
CA VAL A 16 2.04 -15.24 -6.28
C VAL A 16 2.82 -14.13 -5.55
N HIS A 17 3.49 -13.26 -6.29
CA HIS A 17 4.04 -12.02 -5.76
C HIS A 17 2.84 -11.16 -5.39
N VAL A 18 2.39 -11.32 -4.15
CA VAL A 18 1.40 -10.45 -3.53
C VAL A 18 1.95 -9.03 -3.68
N HIS A 19 1.22 -8.15 -4.37
CA HIS A 19 1.60 -6.76 -4.69
C HIS A 19 1.79 -5.86 -3.45
N SER A 20 2.03 -6.43 -2.27
CA SER A 20 1.74 -5.76 -0.99
C SER A 20 2.71 -6.09 0.14
N THR A 21 3.64 -7.04 0.01
CA THR A 21 4.57 -7.34 1.12
C THR A 21 5.80 -6.44 1.05
N TYR A 22 5.63 -5.13 1.25
CA TYR A 22 6.77 -4.26 1.52
C TYR A 22 7.19 -4.46 2.96
N ILE A 23 8.34 -5.11 3.12
CA ILE A 23 8.99 -5.41 4.40
C ILE A 23 10.32 -4.66 4.37
N THR A 24 10.41 -3.60 5.17
CA THR A 24 11.67 -2.93 5.46
C THR A 24 11.80 -2.74 6.95
N GLU A 25 13.01 -2.43 7.39
CA GLU A 25 13.21 -1.88 8.73
C GLU A 25 12.30 -0.65 8.90
N PHE A 26 11.67 -0.58 10.06
CA PHE A 26 10.81 0.52 10.44
C PHE A 26 11.64 1.81 10.56
N ASP A 27 11.37 2.79 9.69
CA ASP A 27 12.04 4.08 9.67
C ASP A 27 11.36 5.03 10.67
N GLU A 28 11.81 5.01 11.92
CA GLU A 28 11.28 5.88 12.98
C GLU A 28 11.48 7.37 12.67
N ASP A 29 12.60 7.72 12.03
CA ASP A 29 12.97 9.11 11.78
C ASP A 29 12.08 9.74 10.73
N PHE A 30 11.64 8.95 9.74
CA PHE A 30 10.63 9.34 8.75
C PHE A 30 9.31 9.80 9.38
N LEU A 31 8.93 9.22 10.53
CA LEU A 31 7.71 9.62 11.24
C LEU A 31 7.95 10.74 12.25
N LYS A 32 9.14 10.83 12.85
CA LYS A 32 9.51 11.89 13.81
C LYS A 32 9.63 13.26 13.15
N VAL A 33 10.03 13.31 11.87
CA VAL A 33 10.11 14.54 11.07
C VAL A 33 9.23 14.38 9.82
N PRO A 34 7.91 14.66 9.91
CA PRO A 34 7.00 14.44 8.80
C PRO A 34 7.43 15.26 7.58
N TYR A 35 7.69 14.56 6.48
CA TYR A 35 8.02 15.21 5.21
C TYR A 35 6.88 16.12 4.76
N GLN A 36 7.23 17.35 4.36
CA GLN A 36 6.31 18.28 3.72
C GLN A 36 6.83 18.60 2.33
N THR A 37 6.00 18.35 1.32
CA THR A 37 6.38 18.66 -0.05
C THR A 37 6.50 20.18 -0.22
N PRO A 38 7.55 20.68 -0.91
CA PRO A 38 7.67 22.10 -1.25
C PRO A 38 6.77 22.49 -2.43
N TYR A 39 6.21 21.50 -3.13
CA TYR A 39 5.41 21.69 -4.34
C TYR A 39 3.92 21.81 -4.02
N ALA A 40 3.21 22.56 -4.86
CA ALA A 40 1.77 22.65 -4.84
C ALA A 40 1.23 22.61 -6.27
N MET A 41 0.39 21.62 -6.56
CA MET A 41 -0.13 21.38 -7.93
C MET A 41 -0.81 22.60 -8.57
N HIS A 42 -1.44 23.47 -7.78
CA HIS A 42 -2.10 24.68 -8.27
C HIS A 42 -1.16 25.85 -8.58
N LYS A 43 0.11 25.77 -8.14
CA LYS A 43 1.15 26.77 -8.39
C LYS A 43 2.19 26.25 -9.38
N ASP A 44 2.69 25.04 -9.14
CA ASP A 44 3.83 24.47 -9.83
C ASP A 44 3.42 23.54 -10.99
N GLY A 45 2.15 23.12 -11.02
CA GLY A 45 1.65 22.16 -12.02
C GLY A 45 2.16 20.74 -11.79
N PHE A 46 2.25 19.98 -12.88
CA PHE A 46 2.89 18.67 -12.90
C PHE A 46 4.31 18.83 -13.44
N SER A 47 5.30 18.29 -12.73
CA SER A 47 6.70 18.23 -13.16
C SER A 47 7.33 16.89 -12.78
N ASP A 48 8.45 16.56 -13.43
CA ASP A 48 9.20 15.34 -13.16
C ASP A 48 9.81 15.36 -11.75
N GLU A 49 10.21 16.53 -11.25
CA GLU A 49 10.71 16.71 -9.89
C GLU A 49 9.61 16.47 -8.84
N PHE A 50 8.37 16.89 -9.13
CA PHE A 50 7.25 16.64 -8.23
C PHE A 50 6.84 15.15 -8.25
N LEU A 51 6.99 14.48 -9.39
CA LEU A 51 6.82 13.03 -9.48
C LEU A 51 7.88 12.29 -8.65
N ASP A 52 9.16 12.63 -8.83
CA ASP A 52 10.26 12.04 -8.05
C ASP A 52 10.07 12.26 -6.55
N ASP A 53 9.62 13.46 -6.16
CA ASP A 53 9.30 13.80 -4.77
C ASP A 53 8.17 12.90 -4.21
N ALA A 54 7.06 12.81 -4.94
CA ALA A 54 5.90 12.01 -4.54
C ALA A 54 6.25 10.52 -4.39
N LEU A 55 7.06 10.00 -5.30
CA LEU A 55 7.49 8.61 -5.32
C LEU A 55 8.50 8.33 -4.19
N SER A 56 9.64 9.03 -4.20
CA SER A 56 10.77 8.74 -3.32
C SER A 56 10.51 9.06 -1.85
N LYS A 57 9.79 10.15 -1.56
CA LYS A 57 9.57 10.63 -0.20
C LYS A 57 8.36 9.99 0.47
N ILE A 58 7.33 9.61 -0.30
CA ILE A 58 6.06 9.13 0.26
C ILE A 58 5.69 7.73 -0.26
N GLN A 59 5.42 7.56 -1.55
CA GLN A 59 4.84 6.31 -2.07
C GLN A 59 5.75 5.10 -1.79
N HIS A 60 7.04 5.24 -2.05
CA HIS A 60 8.01 4.15 -1.88
C HIS A 60 8.19 3.76 -0.41
N LYS A 61 8.03 4.71 0.52
CA LYS A 61 8.07 4.45 1.97
C LYS A 61 6.84 3.66 2.45
N LEU A 62 5.69 3.85 1.80
CA LEU A 62 4.44 3.16 2.14
C LEU A 62 4.36 1.77 1.51
N PHE A 63 4.65 1.68 0.22
CA PHE A 63 4.32 0.52 -0.61
C PHE A 63 5.55 -0.15 -1.25
N GLY A 64 6.72 0.50 -1.23
CA GLY A 64 7.90 0.08 -1.98
C GLY A 64 8.00 0.69 -3.38
N PRO A 65 9.09 0.41 -4.12
CA PRO A 65 9.40 1.02 -5.42
C PRO A 65 8.56 0.40 -6.55
N TRP A 66 7.24 0.46 -6.43
CA TRP A 66 6.28 -0.05 -7.42
C TRP A 66 5.39 1.08 -7.90
N GLY A 67 5.03 1.07 -9.18
CA GLY A 67 4.07 2.01 -9.75
C GLY A 67 2.65 1.76 -9.23
N LEU A 68 1.88 2.83 -9.00
CA LEU A 68 0.53 2.78 -8.43
C LEU A 68 -0.44 1.86 -9.20
N ILE A 69 -0.34 1.86 -10.53
CA ILE A 69 -1.22 1.11 -11.44
C ILE A 69 -0.52 -0.12 -12.04
N GLY A 70 0.78 -0.28 -11.76
CA GLY A 70 1.63 -1.38 -12.23
C GLY A 70 1.79 -1.45 -13.76
N GLU A 71 2.73 -2.25 -14.23
CA GLU A 71 3.01 -2.43 -15.68
C GLU A 71 1.80 -2.99 -16.46
N LYS A 72 0.91 -3.71 -15.78
CA LYS A 72 -0.27 -4.35 -16.40
C LYS A 72 -1.47 -3.43 -16.59
N GLY A 73 -1.52 -2.30 -15.88
CA GLY A 73 -2.68 -1.42 -15.94
C GLY A 73 -2.75 -0.55 -17.20
N GLY A 74 -1.60 -0.36 -17.87
CA GLY A 74 -1.48 0.52 -19.04
C GLY A 74 -1.71 2.00 -18.68
N ASN A 75 -1.00 2.90 -19.37
CA ASN A 75 -1.05 4.37 -19.17
C ASN A 75 -0.17 4.90 -18.03
N ASP A 76 1.15 4.84 -18.25
CA ASP A 76 2.19 5.39 -17.36
C ASP A 76 1.92 6.87 -17.03
N SER A 77 1.51 7.68 -18.01
CA SER A 77 1.23 9.10 -17.77
C SER A 77 0.07 9.35 -16.78
N TYR A 78 -0.94 8.48 -16.77
CA TYR A 78 -2.03 8.56 -15.81
C TYR A 78 -1.59 8.06 -14.43
N ALA A 79 -0.79 7.00 -14.39
CA ALA A 79 -0.21 6.48 -13.15
C ALA A 79 0.68 7.52 -12.48
N ASP A 80 1.55 8.19 -13.24
CA ASP A 80 2.45 9.24 -12.76
C ASP A 80 1.66 10.44 -12.23
N ARG A 81 0.69 10.93 -13.01
CA ARG A 81 -0.18 12.04 -12.56
C ARG A 81 -0.98 11.68 -11.32
N SER A 82 -1.46 10.44 -11.22
CA SER A 82 -2.16 9.95 -10.04
C SER A 82 -1.22 9.89 -8.83
N SER A 83 0.03 9.46 -9.03
CA SER A 83 1.04 9.40 -7.98
C SER A 83 1.41 10.80 -7.48
N VAL A 84 1.61 11.77 -8.38
CA VAL A 84 1.82 13.19 -8.02
C VAL A 84 0.62 13.74 -7.23
N TYR A 85 -0.60 13.49 -7.70
CA TYR A 85 -1.79 14.00 -7.02
C TYR A 85 -1.97 13.39 -5.62
N ILE A 86 -1.87 12.07 -5.50
CA ILE A 86 -2.12 11.36 -4.25
C ILE A 86 -0.94 11.57 -3.30
N PHE A 87 0.27 11.20 -3.71
CA PHE A 87 1.42 11.12 -2.80
C PHE A 87 2.17 12.43 -2.67
N GLY A 88 2.25 13.23 -3.72
CA GLY A 88 2.82 14.58 -3.67
C GLY A 88 1.84 15.56 -3.04
N GLN A 89 0.74 15.85 -3.72
CA GLN A 89 -0.16 16.95 -3.36
C GLN A 89 -1.03 16.69 -2.11
N LEU A 90 -1.52 15.46 -1.89
CA LEU A 90 -2.39 15.16 -0.75
C LEU A 90 -1.61 14.64 0.46
N TYR A 91 -0.73 13.66 0.26
CA TYR A 91 0.02 13.04 1.36
C TYR A 91 1.30 13.80 1.74
N GLY A 92 1.84 14.64 0.85
CA GLY A 92 2.94 15.56 1.19
C GLY A 92 2.54 16.75 2.08
N ARG A 93 1.30 16.82 2.57
CA ARG A 93 0.82 17.90 3.45
C ARG A 93 1.06 17.58 4.92
N GLY A 94 1.76 18.45 5.63
CA GLY A 94 2.14 18.21 7.03
C GLY A 94 1.13 18.57 8.13
N THR A 95 -0.09 19.01 7.81
CA THR A 95 -1.09 19.37 8.85
C THR A 95 -1.61 18.16 9.63
N LEU A 96 -1.66 16.99 8.99
CA LEU A 96 -1.99 15.71 9.61
C LEU A 96 -0.88 14.73 9.24
N ASP A 97 -0.38 13.99 10.22
CA ASP A 97 0.73 13.08 10.03
C ASP A 97 0.35 11.88 9.14
N LEU A 98 1.37 11.28 8.53
CA LEU A 98 1.19 10.19 7.58
C LEU A 98 0.64 8.91 8.23
N LYS A 99 1.02 8.65 9.49
CA LYS A 99 0.58 7.49 10.27
C LYS A 99 -0.94 7.54 10.48
N THR A 100 -1.47 8.70 10.87
CA THR A 100 -2.91 8.95 11.04
C THR A 100 -3.66 8.91 9.70
N ARG A 101 -3.12 9.51 8.64
CA ARG A 101 -3.73 9.46 7.29
C ARG A 101 -3.91 8.02 6.80
N GLY A 102 -2.87 7.20 6.93
CA GLY A 102 -2.90 5.79 6.55
C GLY A 102 -4.00 5.02 7.29
N LEU A 103 -4.09 5.22 8.61
CA LEU A 103 -5.12 4.58 9.43
C LEU A 103 -6.54 4.98 9.01
N MET A 104 -6.78 6.28 8.72
CA MET A 104 -8.08 6.77 8.26
C MET A 104 -8.48 6.15 6.91
N VAL A 105 -7.53 6.03 5.98
CA VAL A 105 -7.80 5.37 4.68
C VAL A 105 -8.11 3.90 4.87
N LEU A 106 -7.33 3.19 5.68
CA LEU A 106 -7.59 1.78 5.99
C LEU A 106 -8.99 1.60 6.61
N ALA A 107 -9.36 2.44 7.58
CA ALA A 107 -10.68 2.43 8.21
C ALA A 107 -11.80 2.60 7.18
N GLY A 108 -11.65 3.58 6.27
CA GLY A 108 -12.61 3.80 5.19
C GLY A 108 -12.71 2.61 4.23
N LEU A 109 -11.59 1.99 3.87
CA LEU A 109 -11.57 0.80 3.02
C LEU A 109 -12.26 -0.40 3.69
N CYS A 110 -12.08 -0.57 5.00
CA CYS A 110 -12.77 -1.57 5.80
C CYS A 110 -14.28 -1.33 5.82
N VAL A 111 -14.73 -0.09 6.07
CA VAL A 111 -16.17 0.23 6.05
C VAL A 111 -16.78 0.00 4.66
N LEU A 112 -16.07 0.39 3.60
CA LEU A 112 -16.53 0.25 2.22
C LEU A 112 -16.32 -1.16 1.64
N GLN A 113 -15.73 -2.09 2.39
CA GLN A 113 -15.37 -3.45 1.96
C GLN A 113 -14.65 -3.47 0.61
N ARG A 114 -13.58 -2.68 0.50
CA ARG A 114 -12.67 -2.70 -0.66
C ARG A 114 -11.61 -3.78 -0.48
N GLU A 115 -12.05 -5.03 -0.36
CA GLU A 115 -11.25 -6.19 0.06
C GLU A 115 -9.94 -6.35 -0.72
N ASN A 116 -9.95 -6.10 -2.04
CA ASN A 116 -8.75 -6.21 -2.87
C ASN A 116 -7.64 -5.21 -2.53
N VAL A 117 -7.96 -4.12 -1.81
CA VAL A 117 -7.06 -3.01 -1.50
C VAL A 117 -6.74 -2.94 0.00
N ILE A 118 -7.56 -3.55 0.85
CA ILE A 118 -7.31 -3.63 2.30
C ILE A 118 -5.94 -4.24 2.62
N PRO A 119 -5.48 -5.36 1.99
CA PRO A 119 -4.16 -5.93 2.27
C PRO A 119 -3.01 -4.94 2.04
N THR A 120 -3.07 -4.16 0.96
CA THR A 120 -2.07 -3.16 0.61
C THR A 120 -1.97 -2.07 1.68
N TRP A 121 -3.11 -1.57 2.15
CA TRP A 121 -3.13 -0.53 3.19
C TRP A 121 -2.85 -1.05 4.60
N ALA A 122 -3.21 -2.31 4.90
CA ALA A 122 -2.80 -2.96 6.13
C ALA A 122 -1.27 -3.07 6.21
N ASN A 123 -0.61 -3.50 5.13
CA ASN A 123 0.85 -3.50 5.06
C ASN A 123 1.45 -2.09 5.15
N ALA A 124 0.89 -1.11 4.44
CA ALA A 124 1.36 0.27 4.54
C ALA A 124 1.24 0.81 5.98
N CYS A 125 0.17 0.48 6.70
CA CYS A 125 0.03 0.86 8.10
C CYS A 125 1.06 0.16 9.00
N ARG A 126 1.41 -1.11 8.74
CA ARG A 126 2.52 -1.77 9.43
C ARG A 126 3.86 -1.06 9.16
N ASN A 127 4.10 -0.62 7.93
CA ASN A 127 5.31 0.14 7.57
C ASN A 127 5.36 1.53 8.21
N LEU A 128 4.19 2.12 8.48
CA LEU A 128 4.03 3.35 9.27
C LEU A 128 4.07 3.10 10.81
N GLY A 129 4.40 1.89 11.25
CA GLY A 129 4.60 1.59 12.67
C GLY A 129 3.33 1.40 13.49
N TRP A 130 2.18 1.11 12.87
CA TRP A 130 1.01 0.59 13.60
C TRP A 130 1.22 -0.89 13.89
N SER A 131 1.10 -1.32 15.14
CA SER A 131 1.17 -2.73 15.55
C SER A 131 -0.02 -3.56 15.04
N GLU A 132 0.13 -4.89 15.04
CA GLU A 132 -0.99 -5.78 14.70
C GLU A 132 -2.20 -5.59 15.62
N ASP A 133 -1.94 -5.39 16.92
CA ASP A 133 -2.99 -5.17 17.92
C ASP A 133 -3.75 -3.86 17.67
N GLU A 134 -3.04 -2.75 17.39
CA GLU A 134 -3.69 -1.48 17.04
C GLU A 134 -4.55 -1.58 15.78
N LEU A 135 -4.10 -2.34 14.77
CA LEU A 135 -4.88 -2.55 13.56
C LEU A 135 -6.08 -3.49 13.78
N LYS A 136 -5.95 -4.49 14.68
CA LYS A 136 -7.08 -5.32 15.11
C LYS A 136 -8.11 -4.50 15.89
N GLU A 137 -7.68 -3.58 16.73
CA GLU A 137 -8.58 -2.62 17.40
C GLU A 137 -9.33 -1.74 16.39
N LEU A 138 -8.66 -1.27 15.33
CA LEU A 138 -9.36 -0.61 14.22
C LEU A 138 -10.42 -1.53 13.60
N GLY A 139 -10.06 -2.78 13.31
CA GLY A 139 -10.99 -3.78 12.76
C GLY A 139 -12.19 -4.03 13.67
N ALA A 140 -12.00 -4.03 14.98
CA ALA A 140 -13.08 -4.11 15.96
C ALA A 140 -13.94 -2.84 15.95
N LEU A 141 -13.34 -1.65 15.88
CA LEU A 141 -14.05 -0.36 15.80
C LEU A 141 -14.96 -0.27 14.56
N VAL A 142 -14.57 -0.89 13.44
CA VAL A 142 -15.40 -0.97 12.22
C VAL A 142 -16.78 -1.58 12.51
N SER A 143 -16.95 -2.39 13.56
CA SER A 143 -18.27 -2.94 13.92
C SER A 143 -19.30 -1.85 14.26
N HIS A 144 -18.85 -0.70 14.78
CA HIS A 144 -19.71 0.41 15.18
C HIS A 144 -20.09 1.31 14.00
N ILE A 145 -19.19 1.49 13.04
CA ILE A 145 -19.36 2.44 11.93
C ILE A 145 -19.73 1.77 10.60
N GLY A 146 -19.41 0.49 10.43
CA GLY A 146 -19.67 -0.30 9.22
C GLY A 146 -20.52 -1.56 9.48
N GLY A 147 -20.71 -1.96 10.73
CA GLY A 147 -21.44 -3.17 11.11
C GLY A 147 -20.53 -4.39 11.35
N PHE A 148 -21.06 -5.37 12.09
CA PHE A 148 -20.31 -6.57 12.47
C PHE A 148 -19.78 -7.40 11.28
N PRO A 149 -20.50 -7.59 10.16
CA PRO A 149 -19.97 -8.32 9.00
C PRO A 149 -18.69 -7.71 8.43
N GLN A 150 -18.65 -6.38 8.30
CA GLN A 150 -17.52 -5.61 7.77
C GLN A 150 -16.31 -5.68 8.70
N SER A 151 -16.57 -5.58 10.02
CA SER A 151 -15.57 -5.78 11.05
C SER A 151 -14.94 -7.17 10.96
N ARG A 152 -15.77 -8.22 10.95
CA ARG A 152 -15.30 -9.61 10.86
C ARG A 152 -14.50 -9.86 9.59
N ALA A 153 -14.97 -9.39 8.44
CA ALA A 153 -14.27 -9.55 7.17
C ALA A 153 -12.89 -8.84 7.20
N SER A 154 -12.83 -7.62 7.73
CA SER A 154 -11.58 -6.86 7.85
C SER A 154 -10.58 -7.54 8.77
N LEU A 155 -11.03 -8.04 9.93
CA LEU A 155 -10.18 -8.77 10.88
C LEU A 155 -9.58 -10.04 10.26
N MET A 156 -10.37 -10.80 9.50
CA MET A 156 -9.85 -11.98 8.78
C MET A 156 -8.80 -11.62 7.74
N ILE A 157 -8.98 -10.49 7.03
CA ILE A 157 -7.98 -10.00 6.06
C ILE A 157 -6.70 -9.55 6.80
N PHE A 158 -6.83 -8.89 7.95
CA PHE A 158 -5.67 -8.48 8.75
C PHE A 158 -4.86 -9.67 9.23
N ASP A 159 -5.51 -10.72 9.75
CA ASP A 159 -4.82 -11.94 10.17
C ASP A 159 -4.04 -12.60 9.04
N ASP A 160 -4.64 -12.71 7.84
CA ASP A 160 -3.97 -13.25 6.65
C ASP A 160 -2.76 -12.40 6.21
N VAL A 161 -2.89 -11.06 6.26
CA VAL A 161 -1.80 -10.14 5.96
C VAL A 161 -0.63 -10.31 6.94
N PHE A 162 -0.93 -10.37 8.23
CA PHE A 162 0.09 -10.46 9.27
C PHE A 162 0.82 -11.80 9.23
N GLU A 163 0.10 -12.89 8.99
CA GLU A 163 0.70 -14.22 8.82
C GLU A 163 1.65 -14.26 7.63
N LYS A 164 1.23 -13.74 6.47
CA LYS A 164 2.09 -13.66 5.28
C LYS A 164 3.33 -12.81 5.51
N ARG A 165 3.20 -11.73 6.30
CA ARG A 165 4.33 -10.87 6.62
C ARG A 165 5.35 -11.59 7.51
N ARG A 166 4.90 -12.28 8.57
CA ARG A 166 5.78 -13.09 9.43
C ARG A 166 6.50 -14.18 8.65
N GLN A 167 5.81 -14.87 7.75
CA GLN A 167 6.44 -15.89 6.90
C GLN A 167 7.54 -15.30 6.03
N ALA A 168 7.29 -14.16 5.38
CA ALA A 168 8.27 -13.50 4.53
C ALA A 168 9.47 -12.93 5.32
N GLU A 169 9.25 -12.46 6.55
CA GLU A 169 10.33 -12.06 7.47
C GLU A 169 11.19 -13.27 7.87
N ALA A 170 10.58 -14.42 8.16
CA ALA A 170 11.29 -15.67 8.48
C ALA A 170 12.09 -16.24 7.29
N ASP A 171 11.56 -16.13 6.07
CA ASP A 171 12.24 -16.60 4.85
C ASP A 171 13.45 -15.70 4.47
N SER A 172 13.52 -14.49 5.02
CA SER A 172 14.57 -13.50 4.73
C SER A 172 15.71 -13.50 5.77
N ALA A 173 15.58 -14.26 6.86
CA ALA A 173 16.52 -14.37 7.98
C ALA A 173 17.46 -15.58 7.84
#